data_AF-A0A6J4JNK9-F1
#
_entry.id   AF-A0A6J4JNK9-F1
#
_cell.length_a   1.000
_cell.length_b   1.000
_cell.length_c   1.000
_cell.angle_alpha   90.00
_cell.angle_beta   90.00
_cell.angle_gamma   90.00
#
_symmetry.space_group_name_H-M   'P 1'
#
loop_
_entity.id
_entity.type
_entity.pdbx_description
1 polymer ?
#
loop_
_entity_poly.entity_id
_entity_poly.type
_entity_poly.pdbx_seq_one_letter_code
_entity_poly.pdbx_strand_id
1 'polypeptide(L)' 'MIEDVVLDASALLAALFAEPGERVVQSAITGGGVVAMSAVNYSEVMGKLQGIALLAWRP' A
#
# COMPACT_ATOMS: atom_id res chain seq x y z
N MET A 1 3.15 -1.62 23.14
CA MET A 1 4.42 -1.39 22.44
C MET A 1 4.10 -0.65 21.17
N ILE A 2 4.89 0.36 20.82
CA ILE A 2 4.83 0.99 19.50
C ILE A 2 5.80 0.17 18.64
N GLU A 3 5.31 -0.47 17.60
CA GLU A 3 6.13 -1.23 16.66
C GLU A 3 6.29 -0.43 15.37
N ASP A 4 7.53 -0.22 14.94
CA ASP A 4 7.81 0.38 13.65
C ASP A 4 7.53 -0.65 12.55
N VAL A 5 6.79 -0.25 11.51
CA VAL A 5 6.33 -1.15 10.46
C VAL A 5 6.92 -0.70 9.13
N VAL A 6 7.52 -1.64 8.40
CA VAL A 6 7.91 -1.45 7.01
C VAL A 6 6.84 -2.05 6.11
N LEU A 7 6.20 -1.22 5.30
CA LEU A 7 5.17 -1.63 4.36
C LEU A 7 5.75 -2.21 3.08
N ASP A 8 5.26 -3.39 2.73
CA ASP A 8 5.42 -3.96 1.40
C ASP A 8 4.44 -3.33 0.39
N ALA A 9 4.82 -3.34 -0.90
CA ALA A 9 3.97 -2.79 -1.96
C ALA A 9 2.61 -3.50 -2.01
N SER A 10 2.61 -4.83 -1.92
CA SER A 10 1.39 -5.64 -1.98
C SER A 10 0.43 -5.35 -0.82
N ALA A 11 0.96 -5.14 0.39
CA ALA A 11 0.16 -4.81 1.57
C ALA A 11 -0.53 -3.45 1.43
N LEU A 12 0.18 -2.43 0.92
CA LEU A 12 -0.43 -1.13 0.65
C LEU A 12 -1.49 -1.22 -0.46
N LEU A 13 -1.21 -1.96 -1.54
CA LEU A 13 -2.17 -2.16 -2.63
C LEU A 13 -3.44 -2.85 -2.12
N ALA A 14 -3.31 -3.89 -1.28
CA ALA A 14 -4.46 -4.56 -0.68
C ALA A 14 -5.32 -3.58 0.15
N ALA A 15 -4.69 -2.65 0.87
CA ALA A 15 -5.38 -1.61 1.61
C ALA A 15 -6.09 -0.57 0.71
N LEU A 16 -5.49 -0.21 -0.43
CA LEU A 16 -6.06 0.76 -1.37
C LEU A 16 -7.25 0.19 -2.17
N PHE A 17 -7.22 -1.11 -2.46
CA PHE A 17 -8.21 -1.80 -3.29
C PHE A 17 -9.24 -2.63 -2.50
N ALA A 18 -9.26 -2.50 -1.17
CA ALA A 18 -10.16 -3.25 -0.29
C ALA A 18 -10.08 -4.79 -0.50
N GLU A 19 -8.87 -5.30 -0.70
CA GLU A 19 -8.60 -6.73 -0.86
C GLU A 19 -8.51 -7.46 0.50
N PRO A 20 -8.56 -8.80 0.53
CA PRO A 20 -8.36 -9.55 1.78
C PRO A 20 -7.07 -9.14 2.50
N GLY A 21 -7.19 -8.75 3.77
CA GLY A 21 -6.06 -8.28 4.59
C GLY A 21 -6.02 -6.76 4.80
N GLU A 22 -6.83 -5.97 4.06
CA GLU A 22 -6.93 -4.51 4.17
C GLU A 22 -7.03 -4.02 5.63
N ARG A 23 -7.93 -4.61 6.42
CA ARG A 23 -8.14 -4.23 7.83
C ARG A 23 -6.91 -4.38 8.72
N VAL A 24 -6.10 -5.40 8.47
CA VAL A 24 -4.86 -5.64 9.24
C VAL A 24 -3.85 -4.54 8.90
N VAL A 25 -3.71 -4.22 7.61
CA VAL A 25 -2.81 -3.18 7.13
C VAL A 25 -3.24 -1.79 7.62
N GLN A 26 -4.53 -1.45 7.55
CA GLN A 26 -5.07 -0.20 8.06
C GLN A 26 -4.86 -0.05 9.57
N SER A 27 -5.03 -1.13 10.34
CA SER A 27 -4.78 -1.13 11.78
C SER A 27 -3.29 -0.91 12.09
N ALA A 28 -2.39 -1.49 11.29
CA ALA A 28 -0.96 -1.26 11.43
C ALA A 28 -0.57 0.18 11.11
N ILE A 29 -1.16 0.78 10.06
CA ILE A 29 -0.90 2.18 9.67
C ILE A 29 -1.37 3.16 10.74
N THR A 30 -2.53 2.90 11.37
CA THR A 30 -3.16 3.79 12.35
C THR A 30 -2.73 3.54 13.79
N GLY A 31 -1.96 2.47 14.05
CA GLY A 31 -1.53 2.02 15.38
C GLY A 31 -0.53 2.93 16.12
N GLY A 32 -0.16 4.06 15.53
CA GLY A 32 0.68 5.10 16.17
C GLY A 32 2.20 4.87 16.10
N GLY A 33 2.65 3.80 15.44
CA GLY A 33 4.07 3.58 15.12
C GLY A 33 4.54 4.30 13.87
N VAL A 34 5.86 4.34 13.66
CA VAL A 34 6.42 4.87 12.40
C VAL A 34 6.12 3.85 11.30
N VAL A 35 5.45 4.32 10.27
CA VAL A 35 5.16 3.54 9.08
C VAL A 35 6.12 4.00 7.98
N ALA A 36 7.06 3.13 7.63
CA ALA A 36 8.03 3.39 6.57
C ALA A 36 7.74 2.51 5.35
N MET A 37 8.16 2.96 4.18
CA MET A 37 8.15 2.16 2.96
C MET A 37 9.47 2.37 2.22
N SER A 38 10.04 1.30 1.67
CA SER A 38 11.26 1.42 0.87
C SER A 38 10.95 2.10 -0.48
N ALA A 39 11.96 2.75 -1.07
CA ALA A 39 11.81 3.37 -2.39
C ALA A 39 11.43 2.36 -3.49
N VAL A 40 11.88 1.10 -3.35
CA VAL A 40 11.53 0.01 -4.28
C VAL A 40 10.05 -0.31 -4.20
N ASN A 41 9.52 -0.53 -2.98
CA ASN A 41 8.10 -0.84 -2.77
C ASN A 41 7.22 0.34 -3.21
N TYR A 42 7.65 1.58 -2.94
CA TYR A 42 6.95 2.76 -3.41
C TYR A 42 6.90 2.82 -4.95
N SER A 43 8.01 2.55 -5.62
CA SER A 43 8.09 2.54 -7.09
C SER A 43 7.17 1.48 -7.70
N GLU A 44 7.06 0.31 -7.06
CA GLU A 44 6.15 -0.75 -7.49
C GLU A 44 4.68 -0.33 -7.36
N VAL A 45 4.28 0.24 -6.22
CA VAL A 45 2.92 0.77 -6.01
C VAL A 45 2.57 1.78 -7.10
N MET A 46 3.45 2.75 -7.34
CA MET A 46 3.22 3.79 -8.36
C MET A 46 3.15 3.19 -9.77
N GLY A 47 3.99 2.20 -10.09
CA GLY A 47 3.93 1.48 -11.35
C GLY A 47 2.60 0.75 -11.57
N LYS A 48 2.06 0.10 -10.53
CA LYS A 48 0.75 -0.57 -10.59
C LYS A 48 -0.40 0.43 -10.76
N LEU A 49 -0.40 1.52 -9.99
CA LEU A 49 -1.43 2.57 -10.10
C LEU A 49 -1.44 3.22 -11.48
N GLN A 50 -0.26 3.49 -12.06
CA GLN A 50 -0.16 3.99 -13.43
C GLN A 50 -0.68 2.98 -14.46
N GLY A 51 -0.36 1.70 -14.30
CA GLY A 51 -0.89 0.64 -15.15
C GLY A 51 -2.43 0.57 -15.12
N ILE A 52 -3.02 0.70 -13.94
CA ILE A 52 -4.49 0.73 -13.77
C ILE A 52 -5.09 1.98 -14.42
N ALA A 53 -4.49 3.15 -14.24
CA ALA A 53 -4.96 4.40 -14.86
C ALA A 53 -4.98 4.30 -16.39
N LEU A 54 -3.96 3.67 -16.99
CA LEU A 54 -3.90 3.43 -18.42
C LEU A 54 -4.96 2.44 -18.92
N LEU A 55 -5.37 1.47 -18.11
CA LEU A 55 -6.44 0.52 -18.46
C LEU A 55 -7.85 1.11 -18.26
N ALA A 56 -8.01 2.00 -17.28
CA ALA A 56 -9.28 2.67 -16.99
C ALA A 56 -9.61 3.78 -17.99
N TRP A 57 -8.60 4.40 -18.60
CA TRP A 57 -8.78 5.37 -19.66
C TRP A 57 -9.08 4.68 -20.99
N ARG A 58 -10.30 4.85 -21.50
CA ARG A 58 -10.65 4.59 -22.91
C ARG A 58 -11.04 5.93 -23.56
N PRO A 59 -10.36 6.38 -24.63
CA PRO A 59 -10.72 7.60 -25.33
C PRO A 59 -12.10 7.50 -26.01
#